data_AF-A0A839IXU1-F1
#
_entry.id   AF-A0A839IXU1-F1
#
_cell.length_a   1.000
_cell.length_b   1.000
_cell.length_c   1.000
_cell.angle_alpha   90.00
_cell.angle_beta   90.00
_cell.angle_gamma   90.00
#
_symmetry.space_group_name_H-M   'P 1'
#
loop_
_entity.id
_entity.type
_entity.pdbx_description
1 polymer ?
#
loop_
_entity_poly.entity_id
_entity_poly.type
_entity_poly.pdbx_seq_one_letter_code
_entity_poly.pdbx_strand_id
1 'polypeptide(L)'
;MSADPTRAWQLAELLFDDVAAALAAAEDAVRPAERYLAAHRAALRVAAGVLARRRPRLRERRPIWTVVAQVAPELGEWAEYFAMLQLKVEAVQAGAVGLVTVREADDLLRDAQAFAAAAHD
;
A
#
# COMPACT_ATOMS: atom_id res chain seq x y z
N MET A 1 -29.92 -0.70 -12.07
CA MET A 1 -28.82 -1.38 -11.33
C MET A 1 -28.45 -0.52 -10.13
N SER A 2 -29.18 -0.67 -9.02
CA SER A 2 -28.76 -0.08 -7.75
C SER A 2 -27.63 -0.95 -7.21
N ALA A 3 -26.44 -0.39 -7.00
CA ALA A 3 -25.38 -1.12 -6.31
C ALA A 3 -25.84 -1.27 -4.86
N ASP A 4 -26.04 -2.51 -4.42
CA ASP A 4 -26.42 -2.83 -3.04
C ASP A 4 -25.37 -2.22 -2.08
N PRO A 5 -25.75 -1.24 -1.25
CA PRO A 5 -24.81 -0.59 -0.33
C PRO A 5 -24.16 -1.59 0.63
N THR A 6 -24.85 -2.69 0.96
CA THR A 6 -24.34 -3.79 1.78
C THR A 6 -23.13 -4.46 1.13
N ARG A 7 -23.18 -4.69 -0.18
CA ARG A 7 -22.09 -5.29 -0.96
C ARG A 7 -20.88 -4.35 -1.07
N ALA A 8 -21.10 -3.04 -1.11
CA ALA A 8 -20.02 -2.06 -1.14
C ALA A 8 -19.25 -2.03 0.19
N TRP A 9 -19.95 -2.14 1.32
CA TRP A 9 -19.32 -2.20 2.64
C TRP A 9 -18.60 -3.53 2.90
N GLN A 10 -19.19 -4.66 2.48
CA GLN A 10 -18.52 -5.97 2.58
C GLN A 10 -17.22 -6.03 1.76
N LEU A 11 -17.19 -5.42 0.57
CA LEU A 11 -15.97 -5.34 -0.23
C LEU A 11 -14.92 -4.43 0.40
N ALA A 12 -15.33 -3.32 1.02
CA ALA A 12 -14.43 -2.45 1.77
C ALA A 12 -13.83 -3.19 2.98
N GLU A 13 -14.66 -3.88 3.77
CA GLU A 13 -14.21 -4.66 4.93
C GLU A 13 -13.22 -5.74 4.53
N LEU A 14 -13.50 -6.53 3.48
CA LEU A 14 -12.59 -7.56 2.98
C LEU A 14 -11.25 -7.00 2.46
N LEU A 15 -11.26 -5.79 1.90
CA LEU A 15 -10.03 -5.11 1.50
C LEU A 15 -9.24 -4.65 2.72
N PHE A 16 -9.91 -4.18 3.76
CA PHE A 16 -9.26 -3.77 5.01
C PHE A 16 -8.75 -4.97 5.83
N ASP A 17 -9.46 -6.09 5.83
CA ASP A 17 -8.96 -7.35 6.38
C ASP A 17 -7.67 -7.80 5.67
N ASP A 18 -7.60 -7.64 4.34
CA ASP A 18 -6.36 -7.91 3.58
C ASP A 18 -5.24 -6.90 3.90
N VAL A 19 -5.58 -5.64 4.20
CA VAL A 19 -4.61 -4.62 4.68
C VAL A 19 -4.09 -4.99 6.07
N ALA A 20 -4.97 -5.32 7.02
CA ALA A 20 -4.59 -5.68 8.38
C ALA A 20 -3.71 -6.92 8.40
N ALA A 21 -4.07 -7.96 7.63
CA ALA A 21 -3.24 -9.15 7.47
C ALA A 21 -1.87 -8.85 6.87
N ALA A 22 -1.79 -7.89 5.93
CA ALA A 22 -0.52 -7.49 5.33
C ALA A 22 0.37 -6.69 6.30
N LEU A 23 -0.22 -5.84 7.14
CA LEU A 23 0.50 -5.12 8.19
C LEU A 23 1.01 -6.08 9.26
N ALA A 24 0.18 -7.03 9.72
CA ALA A 24 0.59 -8.06 10.67
C ALA A 24 1.76 -8.91 10.12
N ALA A 25 1.70 -9.29 8.83
CA ALA A 25 2.81 -10.00 8.20
C ALA A 25 4.12 -9.19 8.15
N ALA A 26 4.03 -7.85 8.10
CA ALA A 26 5.20 -6.99 8.18
C ALA A 26 5.73 -6.88 9.63
N GLU A 27 4.84 -6.78 10.61
CA GLU A 27 5.20 -6.80 12.04
C GLU A 27 5.91 -8.09 12.44
N ASP A 28 5.42 -9.24 11.95
CA ASP A 28 5.97 -10.57 12.25
C ASP A 28 7.29 -10.87 11.51
N ALA A 29 7.63 -10.09 10.48
CA ALA A 29 8.82 -10.34 9.69
C ALA A 29 10.10 -10.09 10.51
N VAL A 30 10.95 -11.11 10.63
CA VAL A 30 12.16 -11.05 11.46
C VAL A 30 13.29 -10.30 10.75
N ARG A 31 13.49 -10.51 9.45
CA ARG A 31 14.59 -9.90 8.70
C ARG A 31 14.19 -8.51 8.17
N PRO A 32 15.08 -7.50 8.22
CA PRO A 32 14.77 -6.14 7.76
C PRO A 32 14.27 -6.08 6.31
N ALA A 33 14.92 -6.80 5.40
CA ALA A 33 14.50 -6.85 3.99
C ALA A 33 13.10 -7.46 3.82
N GLU A 34 12.78 -8.51 4.57
CA GLU A 34 11.46 -9.15 4.54
C GLU A 34 10.39 -8.20 5.09
N ARG A 35 10.67 -7.53 6.22
CA ARG A 35 9.79 -6.50 6.81
C ARG A 35 9.55 -5.35 5.86
N TYR A 36 10.60 -4.83 5.22
CA TYR A 36 10.50 -3.73 4.26
C TYR A 36 9.62 -4.08 3.05
N LEU A 37 9.80 -5.27 2.48
CA LEU A 37 8.95 -5.75 1.39
C LEU A 37 7.51 -5.99 1.83
N ALA A 38 7.30 -6.55 3.02
CA ALA A 38 5.97 -6.77 3.58
C ALA A 38 5.24 -5.45 3.87
N ALA A 39 5.92 -4.46 4.46
CA ALA A 39 5.38 -3.12 4.71
C ALA A 39 4.99 -2.43 3.39
N HIS A 40 5.84 -2.50 2.37
CA HIS A 40 5.50 -1.96 1.04
C HIS A 40 4.29 -2.67 0.42
N ARG A 41 4.18 -3.99 0.60
CA ARG A 41 3.03 -4.77 0.13
C ARG A 41 1.74 -4.38 0.86
N ALA A 42 1.81 -4.05 2.15
CA ALA A 42 0.69 -3.51 2.90
C ALA A 42 0.24 -2.16 2.32
N ALA A 43 1.18 -1.25 2.03
CA ALA A 43 0.88 0.03 1.37
C ALA A 43 0.22 -0.17 -0.01
N LEU A 44 0.66 -1.15 -0.81
CA LEU A 44 0.02 -1.48 -2.09
C LEU A 44 -1.44 -1.95 -1.94
N ARG A 45 -1.77 -2.63 -0.85
CA ARG A 45 -3.15 -3.06 -0.56
C ARG A 45 -4.03 -1.89 -0.14
N VAL A 46 -3.50 -0.97 0.66
CA VAL A 46 -4.18 0.30 0.98
C VAL A 46 -4.49 1.05 -0.32
N ALA A 47 -3.49 1.20 -1.20
CA ALA A 47 -3.67 1.84 -2.50
C ALA A 47 -4.72 1.13 -3.36
N ALA A 48 -4.70 -0.21 -3.43
CA ALA A 48 -5.71 -0.98 -4.14
C ALA A 48 -7.12 -0.76 -3.56
N GLY A 49 -7.25 -0.67 -2.23
CA GLY A 49 -8.50 -0.34 -1.55
C GLY A 49 -9.03 1.04 -1.92
N VAL A 50 -8.15 2.05 -1.95
CA VAL A 50 -8.47 3.40 -2.44
C VAL A 50 -8.99 3.34 -3.88
N LEU A 51 -8.28 2.65 -4.78
CA LEU A 51 -8.70 2.54 -6.18
C LEU A 51 -10.02 1.78 -6.34
N ALA A 52 -10.26 0.71 -5.56
CA ALA A 52 -11.50 -0.06 -5.58
C ALA A 52 -12.72 0.79 -5.16
N ARG A 53 -12.52 1.70 -4.19
CA ARG A 53 -13.55 2.65 -3.73
C ARG A 53 -13.79 3.78 -4.73
N ARG A 54 -12.72 4.36 -5.30
CA ARG A 54 -12.80 5.50 -6.25
C ARG A 54 -13.21 5.06 -7.67
N ARG A 55 -12.98 3.79 -8.03
CA ARG A 55 -13.32 3.16 -9.33
C ARG A 55 -12.89 3.99 -10.56
N PRO A 56 -11.60 4.38 -10.68
CA PRO A 56 -11.16 5.16 -11.83
C PRO A 56 -11.30 4.37 -13.13
N ARG A 57 -11.73 5.05 -14.20
CA ARG A 57 -11.73 4.49 -15.55
C ARG A 57 -10.34 4.63 -16.16
N LEU A 58 -9.56 3.55 -16.11
CA LEU A 58 -8.22 3.49 -16.70
C LEU A 58 -8.32 3.05 -18.17
N ARG A 59 -7.69 3.82 -19.06
CA ARG A 59 -7.59 3.50 -20.50
C ARG A 59 -6.39 2.61 -20.83
N GLU A 60 -5.38 2.59 -19.95
CA GLU A 60 -4.13 1.86 -20.10
C GLU A 60 -3.59 1.44 -18.73
N ARG A 61 -2.62 0.51 -18.70
CA ARG A 61 -1.92 0.14 -17.47
C ARG A 61 -0.98 1.28 -17.07
N ARG A 62 -1.19 1.84 -15.88
CA ARG A 62 -0.35 2.91 -15.32
C ARG A 62 0.18 2.48 -13.95
N PRO A 63 1.32 3.04 -13.49
CA PRO A 63 1.82 2.80 -12.14
C PRO A 63 0.76 3.16 -11.10
N ILE A 64 0.55 2.28 -10.12
CA ILE A 64 -0.52 2.40 -9.13
C ILE A 64 -0.46 3.74 -8.40
N TRP A 65 0.74 4.18 -8.01
CA TRP A 65 0.97 5.43 -7.29
C TRP A 65 0.59 6.67 -8.11
N THR A 66 0.87 6.67 -9.42
CA THR A 66 0.41 7.73 -10.34
C THR A 66 -1.12 7.78 -10.40
N VAL A 67 -1.79 6.63 -10.37
CA VAL A 67 -3.25 6.58 -10.35
C VAL A 67 -3.80 7.09 -9.01
N VAL A 68 -3.22 6.68 -7.88
CA VAL A 68 -3.63 7.12 -6.54
C VAL A 68 -3.55 8.64 -6.43
N ALA A 69 -2.40 9.24 -6.76
CA ALA A 69 -2.22 10.70 -6.71
C ALA A 69 -3.27 11.45 -7.56
N GLN A 70 -3.70 10.87 -8.69
CA GLN A 70 -4.73 11.47 -9.54
C GLN A 70 -6.14 11.38 -8.95
N VAL A 71 -6.49 10.28 -8.28
CA VAL A 71 -7.88 9.98 -7.88
C VAL A 71 -8.17 10.25 -6.41
N ALA A 72 -7.11 10.40 -5.61
CA ALA A 72 -7.12 10.76 -4.20
C ALA A 72 -5.95 11.73 -3.95
N PRO A 73 -6.03 12.98 -4.45
CA PRO A 73 -4.96 13.98 -4.29
C PRO A 73 -4.66 14.31 -2.83
N GLU A 74 -5.61 14.12 -1.91
CA GLU A 74 -5.41 14.18 -0.46
C GLU A 74 -4.40 13.13 0.06
N LEU A 75 -4.14 12.08 -0.72
CA LEU A 75 -3.11 11.06 -0.49
C LEU A 75 -1.90 11.25 -1.43
N GLY A 76 -1.78 12.40 -2.09
CA GLY A 76 -0.77 12.66 -3.11
C GLY A 76 0.66 12.54 -2.58
N GLU A 77 0.95 13.14 -1.42
CA GLU A 77 2.27 13.07 -0.78
C GLU A 77 2.67 11.63 -0.46
N TRP A 78 1.72 10.83 0.02
CA TRP A 78 1.94 9.40 0.25
C TRP A 78 2.24 8.66 -1.06
N ALA A 79 1.48 8.92 -2.12
CA ALA A 79 1.69 8.28 -3.41
C ALA A 79 3.06 8.62 -4.01
N GLU A 80 3.50 9.87 -3.90
CA GLU A 80 4.83 10.29 -4.32
C GLU A 80 5.93 9.59 -3.51
N TYR A 81 5.80 9.56 -2.18
CA TYR A 81 6.73 8.87 -1.30
C TYR A 81 6.89 7.38 -1.68
N PHE A 82 5.80 6.62 -1.79
CA PHE A 82 5.88 5.20 -2.15
C PHE A 82 6.36 4.96 -3.59
N ALA A 83 6.11 5.89 -4.51
CA ALA A 83 6.68 5.82 -5.85
C ALA A 83 8.21 5.94 -5.84
N MET A 84 8.76 6.82 -4.99
CA MET A 84 10.21 6.97 -4.84
C MET A 84 10.89 5.70 -4.29
N LEU A 85 10.18 4.92 -3.46
CA LEU A 85 10.70 3.68 -2.90
C LEU A 85 10.79 2.52 -3.91
N GLN A 86 10.09 2.59 -5.05
CA GLN A 86 9.96 1.45 -5.97
C GLN A 86 11.29 0.84 -6.40
N LEU A 87 12.27 1.68 -6.75
CA LEU A 87 13.55 1.19 -7.21
C LEU A 87 14.28 0.38 -6.12
N LYS A 88 14.20 0.83 -4.88
CA LYS A 88 14.78 0.12 -3.73
C LYS A 88 14.02 -1.17 -3.45
N VAL A 89 12.68 -1.15 -3.51
CA VAL A 89 11.84 -2.35 -3.37
C VAL A 89 12.20 -3.40 -4.43
N GLU A 90 12.34 -2.99 -5.70
CA GLU A 90 12.71 -3.87 -6.80
C GLU A 90 14.10 -4.47 -6.61
N ALA A 91 15.08 -3.67 -6.18
CA ALA A 91 16.43 -4.16 -5.89
C ALA A 91 16.44 -5.19 -4.73
N VAL A 92 15.67 -4.93 -3.67
CA VAL A 92 15.56 -5.84 -2.52
C VAL A 92 14.85 -7.14 -2.91
N GLN A 93 13.80 -7.07 -3.74
CA GLN A 93 13.14 -8.24 -4.33
C GLN A 93 14.10 -9.06 -5.20
N ALA A 94 15.02 -8.40 -5.91
CA ALA A 94 16.07 -9.04 -6.70
C ALA A 94 17.22 -9.63 -5.86
N GLY A 95 17.15 -9.54 -4.52
CA GLY A 95 18.11 -10.14 -3.61
C GLY A 95 19.14 -9.18 -3.01
N ALA A 96 19.04 -7.87 -3.28
CA ALA A 96 19.89 -6.85 -2.67
C ALA A 96 19.45 -6.53 -1.21
N VAL A 97 19.30 -7.58 -0.39
CA VAL A 97 18.75 -7.51 0.97
C VAL A 97 19.58 -6.63 1.92
N GLY A 98 20.87 -6.42 1.63
CA GLY A 98 21.76 -5.55 2.40
C GLY A 98 21.52 -4.04 2.20
N LEU A 99 20.65 -3.63 1.26
CA LEU A 99 20.30 -2.22 1.05
C LEU A 99 19.33 -1.67 2.10
N VAL A 100 18.73 -2.55 2.91
CA VAL A 100 17.70 -2.18 3.90
C VAL A 100 18.26 -2.34 5.30
N THR A 101 18.25 -1.25 6.04
CA THR A 101 18.55 -1.28 7.48
C THR A 101 17.31 -1.64 8.30
N VAL A 102 17.51 -2.07 9.55
CA VAL A 102 16.41 -2.28 10.52
C VAL A 102 15.56 -1.02 10.65
N ARG A 103 16.21 0.14 10.77
CA ARG A 103 15.52 1.43 10.93
C ARG A 103 14.63 1.76 9.74
N GLU A 104 15.13 1.60 8.51
CA GLU A 104 14.33 1.85 7.30
C GLU A 104 13.15 0.87 7.19
N ALA A 105 13.32 -0.38 7.60
CA ALA A 105 12.23 -1.35 7.62
C ALA A 105 11.14 -0.96 8.64
N ASP A 106 11.54 -0.54 9.85
CA ASP A 106 10.61 -0.12 10.89
C ASP A 106 9.94 1.23 10.57
N ASP A 107 10.67 2.15 9.93
CA ASP A 107 10.13 3.42 9.45
C ASP A 107 9.10 3.16 8.34
N LEU A 108 9.40 2.30 7.36
CA LEU A 108 8.44 1.97 6.31
C LEU A 108 7.18 1.27 6.84
N LEU A 109 7.30 0.42 7.88
CA LEU A 109 6.14 -0.16 8.54
C LEU A 109 5.26 0.92 9.20
N ARG A 110 5.86 1.86 9.93
CA ARG A 110 5.15 2.99 10.53
C ARG A 110 4.48 3.87 9.48
N ASP A 111 5.16 4.11 8.36
CA ASP A 111 4.63 4.86 7.22
C ASP A 111 3.46 4.14 6.56
N ALA A 112 3.54 2.81 6.39
CA ALA A 112 2.43 2.02 5.85
C ALA A 112 1.20 2.04 6.77
N GLN A 113 1.40 2.00 8.09
CA GLN A 113 0.33 2.15 9.08
C GLN A 113 -0.29 3.55 9.03
N ALA A 114 0.54 4.61 8.94
CA ALA A 114 0.06 5.99 8.84
C ALA A 114 -0.70 6.24 7.53
N PHE A 115 -0.21 5.71 6.41
CA PHE A 115 -0.91 5.76 5.13
C PHE A 115 -2.24 5.01 5.18
N ALA A 116 -2.27 3.83 5.82
CA ALA A 116 -3.52 3.10 6.04
C ALA A 116 -4.52 3.98 6.80
N ALA A 117 -4.13 4.58 7.93
CA ALA A 117 -5.00 5.47 8.70
C ALA A 117 -5.53 6.64 7.85
N ALA A 118 -4.63 7.36 7.15
CA ALA A 118 -5.01 8.48 6.29
C ALA A 118 -5.96 8.08 5.14
N ALA A 119 -5.92 6.83 4.68
CA ALA A 119 -6.82 6.34 3.64
C ALA A 119 -8.21 5.91 4.18
N HIS A 120 -8.37 5.75 5.49
CA HIS A 120 -9.68 5.45 6.09
C HIS A 120 -10.50 6.71 6.39
N ASP A 121 -9.84 7.84 6.65
CA ASP A 121 -10.47 9.16 6.84
C ASP A 121 -11.26 9.62 5.59
#